data_AF-A0AAN7WHY4-F1
#
_entry.id   AF-A0AAN7WHY4-F1
#
_cell.length_a   1.000
_cell.length_b   1.000
_cell.length_c   1.000
_cell.angle_alpha   90.00
_cell.angle_beta   90.00
_cell.angle_gamma   90.00
#
_symmetry.space_group_name_H-M   'P 1'
#
loop_
_entity.id
_entity.type
_entity.pdbx_description
1 polymer ?
#
loop_
_entity_poly.entity_id
_entity_poly.type
_entity_poly.pdbx_seq_one_letter_code
_entity_poly.pdbx_strand_id
1 'polypeptide(L)'
;MEGNVKAQIQKYLVESGNYEKISNLLTERLLQDGWIDKIRTLTMEEITKNEKAGYIEILNKIEPQAMELVMKQIRDFLDDIVDTK
;
A
#
# COMPACT_ATOMS: atom_id res chain seq x y z
N MET A 1 -20.07 -12.58 -17.10
CA MET A 1 -19.16 -13.65 -16.63
C MET A 1 -17.73 -13.11 -16.37
N GLU A 2 -17.57 -11.88 -15.88
CA GLU A 2 -16.23 -11.29 -15.65
C GLU A 2 -15.71 -11.48 -14.22
N GLY A 3 -16.60 -11.74 -13.25
CA GLY A 3 -16.23 -12.00 -11.84
C GLY A 3 -15.45 -13.31 -11.61
N ASN A 4 -15.21 -14.10 -12.66
CA ASN A 4 -14.57 -15.41 -12.55
C ASN A 4 -13.05 -15.34 -12.79
N VAL A 5 -12.58 -14.54 -13.75
CA VAL A 5 -11.15 -14.52 -14.12
C VAL A 5 -10.27 -13.90 -13.03
N LYS A 6 -10.68 -12.77 -12.44
CA LYS A 6 -9.93 -12.16 -11.32
C LYS A 6 -9.85 -13.11 -10.12
N ALA A 7 -10.94 -13.80 -9.80
CA ALA A 7 -10.98 -14.76 -8.71
C ALA A 7 -10.09 -16.00 -8.99
N GLN A 8 -10.07 -16.49 -10.24
CA GLN A 8 -9.17 -17.56 -10.66
C GLN A 8 -7.70 -17.15 -10.56
N ILE A 9 -7.34 -15.94 -10.99
CA ILE A 9 -5.97 -15.40 -10.86
C ILE A 9 -5.58 -15.32 -9.39
N GLN A 10 -6.44 -14.76 -8.53
CA GLN A 10 -6.18 -14.66 -7.10
C GLN A 10 -6.01 -16.05 -6.47
N LYS A 11 -6.90 -16.99 -6.79
CA LYS A 11 -6.81 -18.37 -6.30
C LYS A 11 -5.49 -19.02 -6.72
N TYR A 12 -5.10 -18.89 -7.99
CA TYR A 12 -3.83 -19.42 -8.48
C TYR A 12 -2.62 -18.80 -7.80
N LEU A 13 -2.62 -17.47 -7.60
CA LEU A 13 -1.52 -16.77 -6.90
C LEU A 13 -1.38 -17.26 -5.45
N VAL A 14 -2.49 -17.54 -4.77
CA VAL A 14 -2.47 -18.09 -3.41
C VAL A 14 -1.98 -19.53 -3.41
N GLU A 15 -2.54 -20.40 -4.27
CA GLU A 15 -2.17 -21.83 -4.33
C GLU A 15 -0.71 -22.05 -4.76
N SER A 16 -0.16 -21.18 -5.61
CA SER A 16 1.25 -21.21 -6.03
C SER A 16 2.23 -20.62 -5.00
N GLY A 17 1.73 -20.02 -3.91
CA GLY A 17 2.53 -19.28 -2.93
C GLY A 17 3.10 -17.96 -3.45
N ASN A 18 2.78 -17.58 -4.69
CA ASN A 18 3.27 -16.34 -5.30
C ASN A 18 2.61 -15.11 -4.66
N TYR A 19 1.38 -15.22 -4.17
CA TYR A 19 0.73 -14.13 -3.44
C TYR A 19 1.51 -13.74 -2.18
N GLU A 20 1.95 -14.73 -1.40
CA GLU A 20 2.73 -14.50 -0.17
C GLU A 20 4.08 -13.85 -0.50
N LYS A 21 4.77 -14.33 -1.54
CA LYS A 21 6.02 -13.72 -2.02
C LYS A 21 5.84 -12.26 -2.44
N ILE A 22 4.82 -11.97 -3.24
CA ILE A 22 4.50 -10.61 -3.69
C ILE A 22 4.16 -9.71 -2.49
N SER A 23 3.38 -10.21 -1.54
CA SER A 23 3.00 -9.47 -0.33
C SER A 23 4.20 -9.14 0.56
N ASN A 24 5.11 -10.10 0.75
CA ASN A 24 6.31 -9.92 1.56
C ASN A 24 7.28 -8.94 0.90
N LEU A 25 7.56 -9.11 -0.40
CA LEU A 25 8.41 -8.20 -1.17
C LEU A 25 7.86 -6.77 -1.20
N LEU A 26 6.55 -6.61 -1.38
CA LEU A 26 5.92 -5.30 -1.31
C LEU A 26 6.09 -4.68 0.08
N THR A 27 5.85 -5.45 1.14
CA THR A 27 6.02 -4.97 2.52
C THR A 27 7.46 -4.54 2.80
N GLU A 28 8.43 -5.33 2.38
CA GLU A 28 9.86 -5.00 2.47
C GLU A 28 10.19 -3.72 1.70
N ARG A 29 9.64 -3.55 0.49
CA ARG A 29 9.86 -2.33 -0.31
C ARG A 29 9.23 -1.10 0.32
N LEU A 30 8.00 -1.20 0.84
CA LEU A 30 7.35 -0.09 1.55
C LEU A 30 8.13 0.32 2.81
N LEU A 31 8.76 -0.64 3.49
CA LEU A 31 9.69 -0.38 4.59
C LEU A 31 10.97 0.32 4.10
N GLN A 32 11.61 -0.21 3.05
CA GLN A 32 12.85 0.35 2.50
C GLN A 32 12.68 1.75 1.90
N ASP A 33 11.56 2.00 1.24
CA ASP A 33 11.23 3.28 0.61
C ASP A 33 10.79 4.34 1.64
N GLY A 34 10.79 4.01 2.93
CA GLY A 34 10.47 4.93 4.03
C GLY A 34 9.01 5.35 4.05
N TRP A 35 8.09 4.60 3.42
CA TRP A 35 6.66 4.94 3.38
C TRP A 35 6.08 5.05 4.78
N ILE A 36 6.34 4.05 5.63
CA ILE A 36 5.86 4.03 7.02
C ILE A 36 6.35 5.25 7.79
N ASP A 37 7.63 5.61 7.65
CA ASP A 37 8.21 6.76 8.33
C ASP A 37 7.62 8.07 7.83
N LYS A 38 7.38 8.19 6.52
CA LYS A 38 6.73 9.36 5.93
C LYS A 38 5.29 9.54 6.41
N ILE A 39 4.49 8.47 6.49
CA ILE A 39 3.14 8.54 7.04
C ILE A 39 3.16 8.88 8.53
N ARG A 40 4.11 8.34 9.30
CA ARG A 40 4.29 8.70 10.70
C ARG A 40 4.60 10.19 10.86
N THR A 41 5.50 10.75 10.06
CA THR A 41 5.83 12.18 10.07
C THR A 41 4.61 13.03 9.71
N LEU A 42 3.89 12.70 8.62
CA LEU A 42 2.68 13.42 8.21
C LEU A 42 1.60 13.40 9.30
N THR A 43 1.42 12.25 9.97
CA THR A 43 0.49 12.09 11.08
C THR A 43 0.90 12.99 12.26
N MET A 44 2.18 13.00 12.61
CA MET A 44 2.69 13.82 13.71
C MET A 44 2.58 15.33 13.41
N GLU A 45 2.84 15.73 12.17
CA GLU A 45 2.63 17.10 11.72
C GLU A 45 1.16 17.51 11.81
N GLU A 46 0.23 16.62 11.44
CA GLU A 46 -1.20 16.91 11.49
C GLU A 46 -1.70 17.00 12.95
N ILE A 47 -1.23 16.12 13.83
CA ILE A 47 -1.49 16.21 15.27
C ILE A 47 -0.99 17.55 15.83
N THR A 48 0.22 17.96 15.44
CA THR A 48 0.82 19.22 15.90
C THR A 48 0.08 20.44 15.35
N LYS A 49 -0.36 20.40 14.08
CA LYS A 49 -1.14 21.48 13.45
C LYS A 49 -2.56 21.59 14.01
N ASN A 50 -3.09 20.49 14.55
CA ASN A 50 -4.49 20.39 14.94
C ASN A 50 -4.59 19.73 16.33
N GLU A 51 -4.14 20.45 17.36
CA GLU A 51 -3.97 19.94 18.74
C GLU A 51 -5.23 19.34 19.38
N LYS A 52 -6.42 19.60 18.83
CA LYS A 52 -7.71 19.06 19.32
C LYS A 52 -8.30 18.00 18.42
N ALA A 53 -7.64 17.67 17.31
CA ALA A 53 -8.18 16.73 16.34
C ALA A 53 -8.28 15.32 16.93
N GLY A 54 -9.45 14.71 16.80
CA GLY A 54 -9.68 13.34 17.19
C GLY A 54 -9.02 12.35 16.21
N TYR A 55 -8.87 11.09 16.63
CA TYR A 55 -8.32 10.02 15.80
C TYR A 55 -8.97 9.94 14.41
N ILE A 56 -10.32 10.00 14.34
CA ILE A 56 -11.05 9.91 13.07
C ILE A 56 -10.75 11.09 12.15
N GLU A 57 -10.58 12.29 12.70
CA GLU A 57 -10.32 13.50 11.90
C GLU A 57 -8.92 13.46 11.29
N ILE A 58 -7.93 13.00 12.06
CA ILE A 58 -6.57 12.80 11.57
C ILE A 58 -6.55 11.69 10.53
N LEU A 59 -7.21 10.55 10.80
CA LEU A 59 -7.27 9.41 9.88
C LEU A 59 -7.87 9.81 8.53
N ASN A 60 -9.03 10.47 8.53
CA ASN A 60 -9.71 10.91 7.32
C ASN A 60 -8.86 11.84 6.44
N LYS A 61 -7.89 12.54 7.03
CA LYS A 61 -7.01 13.47 6.32
C LYS A 61 -5.74 12.81 5.81
N ILE A 62 -5.20 11.85 6.56
CA ILE A 62 -3.95 11.16 6.24
C ILE A 62 -4.17 9.95 5.31
N GLU A 63 -5.27 9.21 5.48
CA GLU A 63 -5.56 7.99 4.72
C GLU A 63 -5.53 8.21 3.19
N PRO A 64 -6.15 9.27 2.62
CA PRO A 64 -6.08 9.49 1.17
C PRO A 64 -4.65 9.71 0.66
N GLN A 65 -3.83 10.45 1.43
CA GLN A 65 -2.43 10.73 1.08
C GLN A 65 -1.57 9.48 1.20
N ALA A 66 -1.83 8.66 2.22
CA ALA A 66 -1.18 7.38 2.42
C ALA A 66 -1.48 6.42 1.26
N MET A 67 -2.75 6.35 0.85
CA MET A 67 -3.20 5.52 -0.28
C MET A 67 -2.58 5.98 -1.60
N GLU A 68 -2.55 7.28 -1.89
CA GLU A 68 -1.93 7.80 -3.11
C GLU A 68 -0.44 7.43 -3.19
N LEU A 69 0.28 7.63 -2.09
CA LEU A 69 1.71 7.33 -2.02
C LEU A 69 1.98 5.82 -2.19
N VAL A 70 1.18 4.97 -1.53
CA VAL A 70 1.33 3.52 -1.61
C VAL A 70 0.93 2.99 -2.98
N MET A 71 -0.10 3.55 -3.62
CA MET A 71 -0.54 3.12 -4.96
C MET A 71 0.54 3.35 -6.01
N LYS A 72 1.29 4.44 -5.90
CA LYS A 72 2.44 4.70 -6.77
C LYS A 72 3.52 3.63 -6.58
N GLN A 73 3.91 3.37 -5.33
CA GLN A 73 4.94 2.36 -5.01
C GLN A 73 4.52 0.94 -5.41
N ILE A 74 3.25 0.60 -5.22
CA ILE A 74 2.69 -0.68 -5.67
C ILE A 74 2.74 -0.79 -7.19
N ARG A 75 2.40 0.27 -7.92
CA ARG A 75 2.48 0.26 -9.39
C ARG A 75 3.92 0.06 -9.86
N ASP A 76 4.85 0.87 -9.36
CA ASP A 76 6.27 0.76 -9.70
C ASP A 76 6.81 -0.65 -9.37
N PHE A 77 6.37 -1.24 -8.25
CA PHE A 77 6.70 -2.62 -7.88
C PHE A 77 6.10 -3.66 -8.81
N LEU A 78 4.82 -3.54 -9.17
CA LEU A 78 4.17 -4.47 -10.09
C LEU A 78 4.81 -4.39 -11.48
N ASP A 79 5.18 -3.20 -11.95
CA ASP A 79 5.89 -3.01 -13.21
C ASP A 79 7.30 -3.63 -13.18
N ASP A 80 8.01 -3.55 -12.04
CA ASP A 80 9.34 -4.16 -11.87
C ASP A 80 9.30 -5.71 -11.84
N ILE A 81 8.25 -6.31 -11.25
CA ILE A 81 8.15 -7.78 -11.12
C ILE A 81 7.41 -8.44 -12.29
N VAL A 82 6.52 -7.72 -12.97
CA VAL A 82 5.83 -8.18 -14.18
C VAL A 82 6.67 -7.73 -15.36
N ASP A 83 7.79 -8.42 -15.55
CA ASP A 83 8.70 -8.23 -16.68
C ASP A 83 7.88 -8.29 -17.99
N THR A 84 7.51 -7.13 -18.53
CA THR A 84 6.86 -6.98 -19.84
C THR A 84 7.93 -6.56 -20.84
N LYS A 85 8.90 -7.46 -21.05
CA LYS A 85 9.83 -7.42 -22.18
C LYS A 85 9.65 -8.66 -23.04
#